data_AF-A0A3C1E1E8-F1
#
_entry.id   AF-A0A3C1E1E8-F1
#
_cell.length_a   1.000
_cell.length_b   1.000
_cell.length_c   1.000
_cell.angle_alpha   90.00
_cell.angle_beta   90.00
_cell.angle_gamma   90.00
#
_symmetry.space_group_name_H-M   'P 1'
#
loop_
_entity.id
_entity.type
_entity.pdbx_description
1 polymer ?
#
loop_
_entity_poly.entity_id
_entity_poly.type
_entity_poly.pdbx_seq_one_letter_code
_entity_poly.pdbx_strand_id
1 'polypeptide(L)' 'EDPLGGVRSVEKLAQSYLSRAQLSDVELIVYEDARHEIFNELNREEVYADTIAWLTSRLAPTR' A
#
# COMPACT_ATOMS: atom_id res chain seq x y z
N GLU A 1 -14.67 0.87 -12.66
CA GLU A 1 -14.06 -0.46 -12.47
C GLU A 1 -12.65 -0.45 -13.02
N ASP A 2 -11.70 -0.89 -12.21
CA ASP A 2 -10.30 -1.02 -12.59
C ASP A 2 -10.10 -2.30 -13.44
N PRO A 3 -9.60 -2.20 -14.69
CA PRO A 3 -9.36 -3.35 -15.56
C PRO A 3 -8.28 -4.32 -15.07
N LEU A 4 -7.47 -3.96 -14.07
CA LEU A 4 -6.43 -4.79 -13.44
C LEU A 4 -6.97 -5.60 -12.24
N GLY A 5 -8.28 -5.53 -11.99
CA GLY A 5 -8.99 -6.39 -11.03
C GLY A 5 -9.17 -5.78 -9.63
N GLY A 6 -8.86 -4.49 -9.46
CA GLY A 6 -9.23 -3.68 -8.31
C GLY A 6 -8.83 -4.28 -6.95
N VAL A 7 -9.68 -4.05 -5.95
CA VAL A 7 -9.42 -4.43 -4.54
C VAL A 7 -9.07 -5.91 -4.38
N ARG A 8 -9.81 -6.81 -5.05
CA ARG A 8 -9.57 -8.27 -4.91
C ARG A 8 -8.21 -8.69 -5.46
N SER A 9 -7.70 -8.03 -6.49
CA SER A 9 -6.37 -8.33 -7.03
C SER A 9 -5.27 -7.92 -6.05
N VAL A 10 -5.38 -6.73 -5.45
CA VAL A 10 -4.37 -6.25 -4.49
C VAL A 10 -4.40 -7.01 -3.16
N GLU A 11 -5.57 -7.47 -2.71
CA GLU A 11 -5.68 -8.39 -1.56
C GLU A 11 -4.94 -9.72 -1.82
N LYS A 12 -5.12 -10.31 -3.01
CA LYS A 12 -4.40 -11.53 -3.40
C LYS A 12 -2.89 -11.31 -3.50
N LEU A 13 -2.47 -10.12 -3.93
CA LEU A 13 -1.05 -9.75 -3.98
C LEU A 13 -0.46 -9.67 -2.57
N ALA A 14 -1.10 -8.93 -1.66
CA ALA A 14 -0.68 -8.83 -0.26
C ALA A 14 -0.59 -10.22 0.40
N GLN A 15 -1.59 -11.07 0.18
CA GLN A 15 -1.58 -12.46 0.68
C GLN A 15 -0.42 -13.27 0.09
N SER A 16 -0.06 -13.05 -1.18
CA SER A 16 1.08 -13.74 -1.81
C SER A 16 2.42 -13.28 -1.23
N TYR A 17 2.56 -11.99 -0.89
CA TYR A 17 3.75 -11.49 -0.20
C TYR A 17 3.95 -12.14 1.17
N LEU A 18 2.87 -12.27 1.95
CA LEU A 18 2.90 -12.93 3.24
C LEU A 18 3.15 -14.44 3.14
N SER A 19 2.41 -15.15 2.28
CA SER A 19 2.38 -16.62 2.28
C SER A 19 3.43 -17.28 1.38
N ARG A 20 3.78 -16.66 0.25
CA ARG A 20 4.72 -17.26 -0.73
C ARG A 20 6.11 -16.69 -0.60
N ALA A 21 6.20 -15.35 -0.52
CA ALA A 21 7.47 -14.66 -0.38
C ALA A 21 7.98 -14.61 1.07
N GLN A 22 7.15 -14.98 2.05
CA GLN A 22 7.49 -15.00 3.48
C GLN A 22 7.95 -13.63 4.00
N LEU A 23 7.42 -12.54 3.41
CA LEU A 23 7.60 -11.21 3.97
C LEU A 23 6.80 -11.10 5.26
N SER A 24 7.38 -10.48 6.28
CA SER A 24 6.78 -10.37 7.61
C SER A 24 6.10 -9.02 7.87
N ASP A 25 6.41 -7.99 7.09
CA ASP A 25 5.86 -6.65 7.23
C ASP A 25 5.26 -6.20 5.89
N VAL A 26 3.96 -6.40 5.76
CA VAL A 26 3.17 -6.06 4.57
C VAL A 26 1.92 -5.35 5.03
N GLU A 27 1.69 -4.14 4.52
CA GLU A 27 0.49 -3.35 4.75
C GLU A 27 -0.20 -3.05 3.41
N LEU A 28 -1.52 -3.21 3.38
CA LEU A 28 -2.35 -2.92 2.21
C LEU A 28 -3.32 -1.79 2.57
N ILE A 29 -3.25 -0.69 1.82
CA ILE A 29 -4.17 0.45 1.93
C ILE A 29 -4.89 0.60 0.60
N VAL A 30 -6.21 0.74 0.66
CA VAL A 30 -7.06 1.00 -0.51
C VAL A 30 -7.69 2.37 -0.32
N TYR A 31 -7.33 3.31 -1.20
CA TYR A 31 -7.86 4.67 -1.18
C TYR A 31 -9.12 4.75 -2.04
N GLU A 32 -10.17 5.36 -1.50
CA GLU A 32 -11.43 5.58 -2.21
C GLU A 32 -11.21 6.52 -3.40
N ASP A 33 -11.85 6.22 -4.53
CA ASP A 33 -11.80 6.96 -5.80
C ASP A 33 -10.43 7.12 -6.49
N ALA A 34 -9.37 6.55 -5.93
CA ALA A 34 -8.05 6.60 -6.53
C ALA A 34 -7.94 5.71 -7.79
N ARG A 35 -7.19 6.18 -8.78
CA ARG A 35 -6.78 5.39 -9.95
C ARG A 35 -5.32 4.93 -9.81
N HIS A 36 -4.82 4.30 -10.86
CA HIS A 36 -3.53 3.60 -10.91
C HIS A 36 -2.29 4.45 -10.61
N GLU A 37 -2.34 5.77 -10.79
CA GLU A 37 -1.21 6.66 -10.48
C GLU A 37 -1.36 7.25 -9.07
N ILE A 38 -1.44 6.38 -8.05
CA ILE A 38 -1.85 6.75 -6.67
C ILE A 38 -1.12 7.96 -6.06
N PHE A 39 0.16 8.17 -6.40
CA PHE A 39 0.95 9.32 -5.95
C PHE A 39 0.67 10.63 -6.71
N ASN A 40 -0.16 10.60 -7.76
CA ASN A 40 -0.55 11.73 -8.60
C ASN A 40 -2.09 11.92 -8.64
N GLU A 41 -2.83 11.23 -7.79
CA GLU A 41 -4.30 11.26 -7.75
C GLU A 41 -4.86 12.20 -6.68
N LEU A 42 -6.20 12.23 -6.53
CA LEU A 42 -6.92 13.07 -5.55
C LEU A 42 -6.42 12.88 -4.12
N ASN A 43 -6.13 11.64 -3.73
CA ASN A 43 -5.69 11.26 -2.38
C ASN A 43 -4.19 11.44 -2.16
N ARG A 44 -3.47 12.10 -3.07
CA ARG A 44 -2.00 12.18 -3.03
C ARG A 44 -1.43 12.56 -1.66
N GLU A 45 -2.04 13.54 -0.98
CA GLU A 45 -1.56 13.97 0.34
C GLU A 45 -1.66 12.86 1.39
N GLU A 46 -2.78 12.12 1.40
CA GLU A 46 -3.01 10.96 2.27
C GLU A 46 -2.00 9.85 1.97
N VAL A 47 -1.84 9.52 0.68
CA VAL A 47 -0.92 8.48 0.19
C VAL A 47 0.52 8.77 0.62
N TYR A 48 0.98 10.02 0.50
CA TYR A 48 2.31 10.40 0.95
C TYR A 48 2.44 10.33 2.47
N ALA A 49 1.44 10.79 3.22
CA ALA A 49 1.46 10.76 4.68
C ALA A 49 1.58 9.32 5.20
N ASP A 50 0.77 8.39 4.68
CA ASP A 50 0.77 6.99 5.09
C ASP A 50 2.09 6.30 4.70
N THR A 51 2.62 6.59 3.50
CA THR A 51 3.92 6.05 3.06
C THR A 51 5.05 6.51 3.98
N ILE A 52 5.07 7.79 4.35
CA ILE A 52 6.09 8.35 5.25
C ILE A 52 5.93 7.77 6.66
N ALA A 53 4.70 7.61 7.15
CA ALA A 53 4.43 7.03 8.47
C ALA A 53 4.89 5.57 8.54
N TRP A 54 4.61 4.79 7.50
CA TRP A 54 5.09 3.40 7.38
C TRP A 54 6.62 3.37 7.41
N LEU A 55 7.31 4.12 6.55
CA LEU A 55 8.77 4.17 6.53
C LEU A 55 9.35 4.62 7.89
N THR A 56 8.80 5.69 8.47
CA THR A 56 9.30 6.27 9.73
C THR A 56 9.22 5.26 10.87
N SER A 57 8.13 4.50 10.97
CA SER A 57 7.94 3.52 12.04
C SER A 57 8.86 2.29 11.94
N ARG A 58 9.50 2.05 10.79
CA ARG A 58 10.44 0.92 10.58
C ARG A 58 11.91 1.36 10.51
N LEU A 59 12.16 2.59 10.07
CA LEU A 59 13.50 3.10 9.79
C LEU A 59 14.00 4.12 10.82
N ALA A 60 13.13 4.61 11.70
CA ALA A 60 13.58 5.52 12.75
C ALA A 60 14.63 4.80 13.62
N PRO A 61 15.80 5.42 13.86
CA PRO A 61 16.81 4.82 14.72
C PRO A 61 16.23 4.63 16.12
N THR A 62 16.29 3.40 16.63
CA THR A 62 16.07 3.13 18.05
C THR A 62 17.08 3.96 18.81
N ARG A 63 16.58 4.90 19.63
CA ARG A 63 17.42 5.82 20.41
C ARG A 63 18.18 5.10 21.51
#